data_AF-A0AB33AMP4-F1
#
_entry.id   AF-A0AB33AMP4-F1
#
_cell.length_a   1.000
_cell.length_b   1.000
_cell.length_c   1.000
_cell.angle_alpha   90.00
_cell.angle_beta   90.00
_cell.angle_gamma   90.00
#
_symmetry.space_group_name_H-M   'P 1'
#
loop_
_entity.id
_entity.type
_entity.pdbx_description
1 polymer ?
#
loop_
_entity_poly.entity_id
_entity_poly.type
_entity_poly.pdbx_seq_one_letter_code
_entity_poly.pdbx_strand_id
1 'polypeptide(L)' 'MAKYKAAKNLFFKSLNKSVMVDETIELDKEYADHVNADLAKTFPDVEKVLVPLEEETAVEPKKARHGKKAKTEE' A
#
# COMPACT_ATOMS: atom_id res chain seq x y z
N MET A 1 10.31 -11.68 3.76
CA MET A 1 10.15 -10.21 3.88
C MET A 1 9.38 -9.75 2.66
N ALA A 2 8.34 -8.94 2.85
CA ALA A 2 7.55 -8.42 1.75
C ALA A 2 8.15 -7.09 1.25
N LYS A 3 8.00 -6.81 -0.04
CA LYS A 3 8.40 -5.51 -0.60
C LYS A 3 7.26 -4.53 -0.36
N TYR A 4 7.58 -3.30 -0.02
CA TYR A 4 6.64 -2.22 0.17
C TYR A 4 7.11 -1.00 -0.61
N LYS A 5 6.20 -0.36 -1.33
CA LYS A 5 6.42 0.93 -1.96
C LYS A 5 6.12 2.03 -0.95
N ALA A 6 7.07 2.94 -0.77
CA ALA A 6 6.83 4.10 0.06
C ALA A 6 6.06 5.16 -0.75
N ALA A 7 4.91 5.59 -0.23
CA ALA A 7 4.12 6.68 -0.81
C ALA A 7 4.64 8.08 -0.41
N LYS A 8 5.57 8.14 0.54
CA LYS A 8 6.21 9.35 1.05
C LYS A 8 7.68 9.07 1.37
N ASN A 9 8.46 10.12 1.57
CA ASN A 9 9.83 9.99 2.06
C ASN A 9 9.80 9.56 3.53
N LEU A 10 10.32 8.36 3.80
CA LEU A 10 10.34 7.72 5.11
C LEU A 10 11.76 7.53 5.59
N PHE A 11 11.99 7.76 6.87
CA PHE A 11 13.25 7.43 7.52
C PHE A 11 13.03 6.34 8.58
N PHE A 12 13.52 5.15 8.30
CA PHE A 12 13.48 4.02 9.20
C PHE A 12 14.59 4.16 10.23
N LYS A 13 14.28 4.76 11.39
CA LYS A 13 15.24 4.93 12.48
C LYS A 13 15.84 3.60 12.95
N SER A 14 15.05 2.53 12.99
CA SER A 14 15.51 1.18 13.38
C SER A 14 16.53 0.60 12.40
N LEU A 15 16.44 0.96 11.11
CA LEU A 15 17.33 0.48 10.05
C LEU A 15 18.40 1.51 9.67
N ASN A 16 18.34 2.70 10.28
CA ASN A 16 19.09 3.89 9.90
C ASN A 16 19.10 4.14 8.37
N LYS A 17 17.95 3.88 7.74
CA LYS A 17 17.78 3.90 6.27
C LYS A 17 16.64 4.83 5.88
N SER A 18 16.89 5.69 4.91
CA SER A 18 15.86 6.49 4.25
C SER A 18 15.33 5.76 3.02
N VAL A 19 14.02 5.77 2.83
CA VAL A 19 13.31 5.32 1.63
C VAL A 19 12.59 6.53 1.05
N MET A 20 12.80 6.80 -0.23
CA MET A 20 12.13 7.94 -0.88
C MET A 20 10.73 7.58 -1.34
N VAL A 21 9.93 8.59 -1.70
CA VAL A 21 8.67 8.34 -2.42
C VAL A 21 8.93 7.53 -3.69
N ASP A 22 8.03 6.60 -4.01
CA ASP A 22 8.12 5.64 -5.10
C ASP A 22 9.23 4.58 -5.00
N GLU A 23 10.06 4.62 -3.96
CA GLU A 23 11.06 3.59 -3.71
C GLU A 23 10.45 2.34 -3.06
N THR A 24 11.12 1.21 -3.30
CA THR A 24 10.71 -0.10 -2.77
C THR A 24 11.63 -0.49 -1.64
N ILE A 25 11.07 -0.87 -0.50
CA ILE A 25 11.80 -1.38 0.65
C ILE A 25 11.30 -2.77 1.04
N GLU A 26 12.21 -3.65 1.38
CA GLU A 26 11.90 -4.96 1.96
C GLU A 26 11.71 -4.82 3.46
N LEU A 27 10.50 -5.10 3.92
CA LEU A 27 10.08 -4.96 5.31
C LEU A 27 9.23 -6.14 5.74
N ASP A 28 9.17 -6.37 7.03
CA ASP A 28 8.29 -7.39 7.57
C ASP A 28 6.85 -6.88 7.67
N LYS A 29 5.88 -7.79 7.56
CA LYS A 29 4.46 -7.43 7.52
C LYS A 29 4.05 -6.75 8.83
N GLU A 30 4.52 -7.28 9.95
CA GLU A 30 4.26 -6.72 11.28
C GLU A 30 4.83 -5.30 11.42
N TYR A 31 6.04 -5.06 10.88
CA TYR A 31 6.67 -3.75 10.94
C TYR A 31 5.97 -2.74 10.02
N ALA A 32 5.59 -3.16 8.81
CA ALA A 32 4.87 -2.30 7.87
C ALA A 32 3.49 -1.91 8.41
N ASP A 33 2.79 -2.82 9.10
CA ASP A 33 1.51 -2.53 9.75
C ASP A 33 1.69 -1.52 10.90
N HIS A 34 2.73 -1.70 11.71
CA HIS A 34 3.05 -0.79 12.80
C HIS A 34 3.39 0.63 12.31
N VAL A 35 4.18 0.72 11.25
CA VAL A 35 4.54 1.99 10.60
C VAL A 35 3.32 2.63 9.96
N ASN A 36 2.48 1.86 9.25
CA ASN A 36 1.23 2.39 8.69
C ASN A 36 0.28 2.89 9.79
N ALA A 37 0.17 2.19 10.92
CA ALA A 37 -0.69 2.60 12.03
C ALA A 37 -0.20 3.87 12.74
N ASP A 38 1.12 4.03 12.89
CA ASP A 38 1.72 5.24 13.43
C ASP A 38 1.53 6.43 12.47
N LEU A 39 1.87 6.21 11.20
CA LEU A 39 1.80 7.22 10.16
C LEU A 39 0.36 7.56 9.75
N ALA A 40 -0.62 6.68 9.90
CA ALA A 40 -2.03 6.99 9.62
C ALA A 40 -2.55 8.14 10.51
N LYS A 41 -2.00 8.31 11.73
CA LYS A 41 -2.33 9.43 12.60
C LYS A 41 -1.70 10.73 12.11
N THR A 42 -0.50 10.65 11.55
CA THR A 42 0.27 11.81 11.06
C THR A 42 -0.14 12.22 9.64
N PHE A 43 -0.56 11.26 8.83
CA PHE A 43 -0.89 11.40 7.42
C PHE A 43 -2.28 10.82 7.11
N PRO A 44 -3.36 11.48 7.56
CA PRO A 44 -4.72 11.08 7.19
C PRO A 44 -5.03 11.29 5.69
N ASP A 45 -4.16 12.00 4.98
CA ASP A 45 -4.28 12.32 3.55
C ASP A 45 -3.92 11.13 2.64
N VAL A 46 -3.20 10.12 3.17
CA VAL A 46 -2.79 8.92 2.43
C VAL A 46 -3.25 7.66 3.14
N GLU A 47 -4.01 6.81 2.44
CA GLU A 47 -4.60 5.59 2.99
C GLU A 47 -3.56 4.62 3.54
N LYS A 48 -2.39 4.50 2.90
CA LYS A 48 -1.25 3.69 3.34
C LYS A 48 0.05 4.34 2.94
N VAL A 49 0.97 4.48 3.89
CA VAL A 49 2.28 5.10 3.63
C VAL A 49 3.29 4.06 3.11
N LEU A 50 3.14 2.80 3.54
CA LEU A 50 3.82 1.64 2.96
C LEU A 50 2.78 0.76 2.26
N VAL A 51 2.88 0.70 0.93
CA VAL A 51 1.98 -0.10 0.09
C VAL A 51 2.67 -1.43 -0.24
N PRO A 52 2.16 -2.59 0.19
CA PRO A 52 2.77 -3.87 -0.15
C PRO A 52 2.83 -4.04 -1.68
N LEU A 53 4.05 -4.22 -2.18
CA LEU A 53 4.42 -4.63 -3.53
C LEU A 53 4.55 -6.15 -3.59
N GLU A 54 3.66 -6.90 -2.92
CA GLU A 54 3.57 -8.34 -3.18
C GLU A 54 3.48 -8.52 -4.70
N GLU A 55 4.37 -9.36 -5.22
CA GLU A 55 4.50 -9.64 -6.64
C GLU A 55 3.12 -9.74 -7.28
N GLU A 56 2.99 -9.04 -8.39
CA GLU A 56 1.87 -8.97 -9.32
C GLU A 56 1.15 -10.32 -9.54
N THR A 57 0.38 -10.77 -8.56
CA THR A 57 -0.62 -11.82 -8.66
C THR A 57 -1.81 -11.46 -7.79
N ALA A 58 -2.44 -10.32 -8.06
CA ALA A 58 -3.88 -10.14 -7.92
C ALA A 58 -4.29 -8.71 -8.30
N VAL A 59 -4.77 -8.59 -9.54
CA VAL A 59 -5.87 -7.72 -9.97
C VAL A 59 -5.79 -6.21 -9.68
N GLU A 60 -5.70 -5.48 -10.79
CA GLU A 60 -6.20 -4.12 -11.01
C GLU A 60 -7.18 -3.58 -9.94
N PRO A 61 -7.07 -2.30 -9.55
CA PRO A 61 -8.10 -1.63 -8.79
C PRO A 61 -9.28 -1.30 -9.72
N LYS A 62 -10.08 -2.29 -10.10
CA LYS A 62 -11.41 -2.01 -10.66
C LYS A 62 -12.35 -1.73 -9.50
N LYS A 63 -12.29 -0.47 -9.05
CA LYS A 63 -13.36 0.27 -8.38
C LYS A 63 -14.70 -0.28 -8.83
N ALA A 64 -15.45 -0.83 -7.88
CA ALA A 64 -16.85 -1.19 -8.06
C ALA A 64 -17.62 0.02 -8.63
N ARG A 65 -18.02 -0.05 -9.90
CA ARG A 65 -19.17 0.69 -10.40
C ARG A 65 -20.35 -0.27 -10.41
N HIS A 66 -21.06 -0.26 -9.28
CA HIS A 66 -22.42 -0.70 -9.15
C HIS A 66 -23.26 -0.17 -10.32
N GLY A 67 -23.80 -1.06 -11.16
CA GLY A 67 -24.50 -0.68 -12.38
C GLY A 67 -25.33 -1.80 -13.00
N LYS A 68 -26.44 -2.15 -12.32
CA LYS A 68 -27.73 -2.65 -12.82
C LYS A 68 -27.82 -3.82 -13.83
N LYS A 69 -28.70 -4.75 -13.44
CA LYS A 69 -29.37 -5.84 -14.20
C LYS A 69 -29.86 -5.47 -15.62
N ALA A 70 -29.76 -6.41 -16.56
CA ALA A 70 -30.75 -6.85 -17.58
C ALA A 70 -30.04 -7.84 -18.55
N LYS A 71 -30.33 -9.16 -18.58
CA LYS A 71 -31.43 -9.90 -19.26
C LYS A 71 -31.32 -9.93 -20.80
N THR A 72 -31.57 -11.13 -21.36
CA THR A 72 -32.01 -11.49 -22.75
C THR A 72 -30.86 -11.98 -23.63
N GLU A 73 -30.69 -13.29 -23.89
CA GLU A 73 -31.45 -14.22 -24.78
C GLU A 73 -31.34 -13.84 -26.27
N GLU A 74 -30.62 -14.66 -27.04
CA GLU A 74 -30.98 -15.14 -28.40
C GLU A 74 -30.16 -16.41 -28.71
#